data_AF-A0A951KJ54-F1
#
_entry.id   AF-A0A951KJ54-F1
#
_cell.length_a   1.000
_cell.length_b   1.000
_cell.length_c   1.000
_cell.angle_alpha   90.00
_cell.angle_beta   90.00
_cell.angle_gamma   90.00
#
_symmetry.space_group_name_H-M   'P 1'
#
loop_
_entity.id
_entity.type
_entity.pdbx_description
1 polymer ?
#
loop_
_entity_poly.entity_id
_entity_poly.type
_entity_poly.pdbx_seq_one_letter_code
_entity_poly.pdbx_strand_id
1 'polypeptide(L)' 'MPQDKKRVYRQQMLAERRHLQKTLELLEQGAPLPDGEQPTTREGEAMSADQIRDRIRDLERQLHIKPASTEA' A
#
# COMPACT_ATOMS: atom_id res chain seq x y z
N MET A 1 -20.69 5.46 15.85
CA MET A 1 -20.25 5.30 14.45
C MET A 1 -18.94 4.50 14.36
N PRO A 2 -18.96 3.15 14.37
CA PRO A 2 -17.75 2.32 14.25
C PRO A 2 -17.45 1.86 12.81
N GLN A 3 -18.43 1.88 11.92
CA GLN A 3 -18.33 1.33 10.56
C GLN A 3 -17.52 2.24 9.61
N ASP A 4 -17.60 3.56 9.77
CA ASP A 4 -16.92 4.52 8.88
C ASP A 4 -15.39 4.42 8.95
N LYS A 5 -14.84 4.23 10.16
CA LYS A 5 -13.38 4.11 10.37
C LYS A 5 -12.79 2.91 9.62
N LYS A 6 -13.50 1.77 9.61
CA LYS A 6 -13.07 0.56 8.89
C LYS A 6 -13.09 0.78 7.37
N ARG A 7 -14.11 1.48 6.86
CA ARG A 7 -14.21 1.81 5.42
C ARG A 7 -13.11 2.78 4.98
N VAL A 8 -12.84 3.81 5.76
CA VAL A 8 -11.76 4.79 5.48
C VAL A 8 -10.39 4.09 5.50
N TYR A 9 -10.13 3.26 6.50
CA TYR A 9 -8.88 2.48 6.57
C TYR A 9 -8.69 1.57 5.36
N ARG A 10 -9.74 0.84 4.96
CA ARG A 10 -9.69 0.00 3.74
C ARG A 10 -9.47 0.83 2.48
N GLN A 11 -10.08 2.01 2.38
CA GLN A 11 -9.86 2.91 1.24
C GLN A 11 -8.43 3.46 1.20
N GLN A 12 -7.85 3.79 2.35
CA GLN A 12 -6.45 4.21 2.46
C GLN A 12 -5.50 3.09 2.02
N MET A 13 -5.72 1.86 2.48
CA MET A 13 -4.91 0.71 2.04
C MET A 13 -5.03 0.42 0.54
N LEU A 14 -6.23 0.56 -0.04
CA LEU A 14 -6.43 0.41 -1.48
C LEU A 14 -5.76 1.53 -2.28
N ALA A 15 -5.69 2.74 -1.73
CA ALA A 15 -4.94 3.85 -2.32
C ALA A 15 -3.43 3.59 -2.24
N GLU A 16 -2.92 3.18 -1.07
CA GLU A 16 -1.52 2.81 -0.87
C GLU A 16 -1.09 1.69 -1.82
N ARG A 17 -1.87 0.62 -1.94
CA ARG A 17 -1.59 -0.48 -2.89
C ARG A 17 -1.48 0.02 -4.33
N ARG A 18 -2.44 0.84 -4.78
CA ARG A 18 -2.43 1.38 -6.15
C ARG A 18 -1.23 2.28 -6.40
N HIS A 19 -0.88 3.09 -5.41
CA HIS A 19 0.30 3.94 -5.48
C HIS A 19 1.58 3.10 -5.61
N LEU A 20 1.79 2.13 -4.73
CA LEU A 20 2.94 1.23 -4.77
C LEU A 20 3.03 0.43 -6.07
N GLN A 21 1.91 -0.02 -6.63
CA GLN A 21 1.87 -0.71 -7.92
C GLN A 21 2.36 0.18 -9.06
N LYS A 22 1.91 1.44 -9.12
CA LYS A 22 2.36 2.41 -10.12
C LYS A 22 3.84 2.72 -9.96
N THR A 23 4.31 2.92 -8.72
CA THR A 23 5.73 3.16 -8.45
C THR A 23 6.58 1.97 -8.90
N LEU A 24 6.15 0.74 -8.61
CA LEU A 24 6.85 -0.47 -9.04
C LEU A 24 6.94 -0.56 -10.56
N GLU A 25 5.84 -0.28 -11.26
CA GLU A 25 5.81 -0.27 -12.73
C GLU A 25 6.81 0.74 -13.30
N LEU A 26 6.84 1.96 -12.76
CA LEU A 26 7.79 2.99 -13.20
C LEU A 26 9.25 2.59 -12.92
N LEU A 27 9.54 2.02 -11.75
CA LEU A 27 10.87 1.52 -11.41
C LEU A 27 11.30 0.38 -12.35
N GLU A 28 10.40 -0.54 -12.68
CA GLU A 28 10.67 -1.64 -13.62
C GLU A 28 10.88 -1.15 -15.06
N GLN A 29 10.21 -0.08 -15.45
CA GLN A 29 10.41 0.59 -16.74
C GLN A 29 11.65 1.48 -16.78
N GLY A 30 12.35 1.68 -15.65
CA GLY A 30 13.44 2.65 -15.53
C GLY A 30 12.98 4.10 -15.71
N ALA A 31 11.68 4.36 -15.57
CA ALA A 31 11.10 5.68 -15.69
C ALA A 31 11.33 6.49 -14.40
N PRO A 32 11.53 7.81 -14.50
CA PRO A 32 11.65 8.66 -13.33
C PRO A 32 10.33 8.65 -12.53
N LEU A 33 10.44 8.54 -11.22
CA LEU A 33 9.30 8.70 -10.32
C LEU A 33 8.93 10.19 -10.19
N PRO A 34 7.64 10.54 -10.13
CA PRO A 34 7.22 11.91 -9.85
C PRO A 34 7.70 12.38 -8.47
N ASP A 35 7.99 13.67 -8.32
CA ASP A 35 8.42 14.26 -7.04
C ASP A 35 7.35 14.02 -5.95
N GLY A 36 7.77 13.47 -4.81
CA GLY A 36 6.88 13.14 -3.69
C GLY A 36 6.10 11.82 -3.83
N GLU A 37 6.25 11.09 -4.94
CA GLU A 37 5.63 9.77 -5.16
C GLU A 37 6.56 8.58 -4.79
N GLN A 38 7.73 8.85 -4.19
CA GLN A 38 8.66 7.79 -3.80
C GLN A 38 8.28 7.22 -2.42
N PRO A 39 7.89 5.94 -2.33
CA PRO A 39 7.58 5.32 -1.06
C PRO A 39 8.86 5.20 -0.24
N THR A 40 8.77 5.58 1.04
CA THR A 40 9.89 5.57 1.97
C THR A 40 9.73 4.49 3.05
N THR A 41 10.86 3.96 3.50
CA THR A 41 10.94 3.08 4.66
C THR A 41 10.64 3.87 5.94
N ARG A 42 10.51 3.16 7.06
CA ARG A 42 10.35 3.78 8.39
C ARG A 42 11.50 4.74 8.74
N GLU A 43 12.67 4.51 8.17
CA GLU A 43 13.89 5.29 8.39
C GLU A 43 13.98 6.51 7.46
N GLY A 44 13.01 6.67 6.55
CA GLY A 44 12.95 7.78 5.59
C GLY A 44 13.73 7.52 4.29
N GLU A 45 14.27 6.32 4.11
CA GLU A 45 14.99 5.95 2.89
C GLU A 45 14.03 5.53 1.78
N ALA A 46 14.41 5.73 0.53
CA ALA A 46 13.62 5.24 -0.60
C ALA A 46 13.50 3.71 -0.56
N MET A 47 12.28 3.19 -0.69
CA MET A 47 12.07 1.75 -0.77
C MET A 47 12.62 1.18 -2.07
N SER A 48 13.25 0.01 -1.98
CA SER A 48 13.64 -0.77 -3.16
C SER A 48 12.43 -1.43 -3.83
N ALA A 49 12.57 -1.83 -5.09
CA ALA A 49 11.53 -2.56 -5.82
C ALA A 49 11.06 -3.83 -5.08
N ASP A 50 11.98 -4.56 -4.44
CA ASP A 50 11.66 -5.76 -3.67
C ASP A 50 10.86 -5.42 -2.40
N GLN A 51 11.25 -4.36 -1.67
CA GLN A 51 10.50 -3.90 -0.51
C GLN A 51 9.08 -3.43 -0.90
N ILE A 52 8.93 -2.79 -2.05
CA ILE A 52 7.63 -2.37 -2.59
C ILE A 52 6.77 -3.60 -2.90
N ARG A 53 7.34 -4.64 -3.55
CA ARG A 53 6.65 -5.90 -3.84
C ARG A 53 6.16 -6.59 -2.57
N ASP A 54 7.00 -6.68 -1.54
CA ASP A 54 6.61 -7.30 -0.27
C ASP A 54 5.51 -6.49 0.44
N ARG A 55 5.60 -5.16 0.43
CA ARG A 55 4.56 -4.29 0.98
C ARG A 55 3.22 -4.45 0.26
N ILE A 56 3.22 -4.58 -1.06
CA ILE A 56 2.01 -4.85 -1.85
C ILE A 56 1.39 -6.19 -1.42
N ARG A 57 2.18 -7.26 -1.28
CA ARG A 57 1.69 -8.57 -0.83
C ARG A 57 1.06 -8.49 0.56
N ASP A 58 1.66 -7.74 1.47
CA ASP A 58 1.12 -7.54 2.82
C ASP A 58 -0.20 -6.78 2.81
N LEU A 59 -0.30 -5.70 2.03
CA LEU A 59 -1.56 -4.96 1.85
C LEU A 59 -2.64 -5.86 1.22
N GLU A 60 -2.28 -6.69 0.25
CA GLU A 60 -3.20 -7.65 -0.36
C GLU A 60 -3.68 -8.68 0.64
N ARG A 61 -2.81 -9.24 1.48
CA ARG A 61 -3.21 -10.15 2.56
C ARG A 61 -4.19 -9.47 3.51
N GLN A 62 -3.88 -8.25 3.94
CA GLN A 62 -4.75 -7.49 4.86
C GLN A 62 -6.10 -7.10 4.22
N LEU A 63 -6.13 -6.84 2.91
CA LEU A 63 -7.36 -6.54 2.16
C LEU A 63 -8.22 -7.78 1.86
N HIS A 64 -7.59 -8.95 1.70
CA HIS A 64 -8.24 -10.24 1.46
C HIS A 64 -8.71 -10.94 2.73
N ILE A 65 -8.09 -10.64 3.87
CA ILE A 65 -8.66 -11.01 5.17
C ILE A 65 -10.01 -10.29 5.25
N LYS A 66 -11.10 -11.04 5.01
CA LYS A 66 -12.44 -10.60 5.39
C LYS A 66 -12.28 -10.06 6.81
N PRO A 67 -12.67 -8.81 7.11
CA PRO A 67 -12.76 -8.40 8.50
C PRO A 67 -13.68 -9.45 9.12
N ALA A 68 -13.15 -10.30 10.00
CA ALA A 68 -13.97 -11.17 10.80
C ALA A 68 -14.98 -10.22 11.43
N SER A 69 -16.25 -10.37 11.05
CA SER A 69 -17.35 -9.74 11.75
C SER A 69 -17.06 -10.00 13.21
N THR A 70 -16.65 -8.96 13.92
CA THR A 70 -16.50 -9.02 15.37
C THR A 70 -17.94 -9.10 15.88
N GLU A 71 -18.50 -10.30 15.84
CA GLU A 71 -19.65 -10.72 16.62
C GLU A 71 -19.11 -11.09 17.99
N ALA A 72 -19.38 -10.23 18.97
CA ALA A 72 -19.72 -10.56 20.36
C ALA A 72 -20.09 -9.25 21.06
#